data_AF-A0A2V6DD22-F1
#
_entry.id   AF-A0A2V6DD22-F1
#
_cell.length_a   1.000
_cell.length_b   1.000
_cell.length_c   1.000
_cell.angle_alpha   90.00
_cell.angle_beta   90.00
_cell.angle_gamma   90.00
#
_symmetry.space_group_name_H-M   'P 1'
#
loop_
_entity.id
_entity.type
_entity.pdbx_description
1 polymer ?
#
loop_
_entity_poly.entity_id
_entity_poly.type
_entity_poly.pdbx_seq_one_letter_code
_entity_poly.pdbx_strand_id
1 'polypeptide(L)'
;MRRFFPAIVFVLAAFWIGASFVPAKKSHNDLDLAGFGKIPVLVGGRVKPLDTVARNSLLIIRTKEILRLDDGQQISAIRWLADTLFNAPVADQYPAFVIQNADVLGLFGWQQSDRKYFSFAQLTPFLKQIDEQGEQAEKLQTVERSAYQSAILNLRNALVLYQRLKNSVQPEGAEDFAAELQAFEQAVPEAARAARARETGASFDPAQLDRIAEVMQGYERLADMAYLLAVPQPSGPGDWRSVGQAIMQSIVARGIDPVVKLYASLGDGYRAGNRAAFEGTVDRLIDRIAQLQPTGVKRARYEFFFNAVDPFTHSMTLYVLAFLLACISWLAWQRPLNRAAFYLLLLAIAVHTFGLVSRMYLQERPPVTNLYSSAIFIGWGAVIVALILERIFRDGIGAACAGAIGFITLIIAHHLGGNGDTLEMLQAVLDTNIWLATHVVAITTGYSAMFLAGMLAIIYIVRGVLGRSIVGTFLGLGPEGKRRGIDRALVRNNFACALGRFRSPAWSHDHGDLRQCGDEFFMVRCQHARRWPALLRIHAEGFSLARWFHHQPARAHVRSVNASGAVAKFSRDTRDAFDKPVDFVPPELAVRTTAE
;
A
#
# COMPACT_ATOMS: atom_id res chain seq x y z
N MET A 1 -0.70 -40.43 14.02
CA MET A 1 -1.28 -39.17 13.49
C MET A 1 -0.85 -37.89 14.21
N ARG A 2 -0.93 -37.78 15.55
CA ARG A 2 -0.66 -36.51 16.28
C ARG A 2 0.73 -35.87 16.03
N ARG A 3 1.77 -36.66 15.74
CA ARG A 3 3.13 -36.17 15.48
C ARG A 3 3.30 -35.56 14.08
N PHE A 4 2.57 -36.07 13.09
CA PHE A 4 2.65 -35.64 11.69
C PHE A 4 1.66 -34.53 11.34
N PHE A 5 0.63 -34.33 12.17
CA PHE A 5 -0.41 -33.32 11.95
C PHE A 5 0.14 -31.92 11.61
N PRO A 6 1.11 -31.34 12.35
CA PRO A 6 1.64 -30.01 12.00
C PRO A 6 2.34 -29.97 10.63
N ALA A 7 3.04 -31.05 10.27
CA ALA A 7 3.73 -31.15 8.98
C ALA A 7 2.74 -31.31 7.82
N ILE A 8 1.68 -32.10 8.01
CA ILE A 8 0.61 -32.26 7.02
C ILE A 8 -0.08 -30.92 6.76
N VAL A 9 -0.46 -30.19 7.81
CA VAL A 9 -1.08 -28.86 7.68
C VAL A 9 -0.17 -27.89 6.92
N PHE A 10 1.12 -27.87 7.25
CA PHE A 10 2.10 -27.05 6.54
C PHE A 10 2.24 -27.43 5.06
N VAL A 11 2.38 -28.72 4.74
CA VAL A 11 2.52 -29.20 3.36
C VAL A 11 1.28 -28.89 2.53
N LEU A 12 0.08 -29.07 3.10
CA LEU A 12 -1.18 -28.72 2.43
C LEU A 12 -1.27 -27.21 2.17
N ALA A 13 -0.92 -26.38 3.15
CA ALA A 13 -0.91 -24.93 2.98
C ALA A 13 0.13 -24.49 1.94
N ALA A 14 1.34 -25.04 1.98
CA ALA A 14 2.40 -24.74 1.01
C ALA A 14 2.02 -25.22 -0.41
N PHE A 15 1.37 -26.38 -0.53
CA PHE A 15 0.86 -26.87 -1.81
C PHE A 15 -0.26 -25.99 -2.36
N TRP A 16 -1.20 -25.57 -1.52
CA TRP A 16 -2.28 -24.65 -1.91
C TRP A 16 -1.73 -23.32 -2.43
N ILE A 17 -0.70 -22.77 -1.79
CA ILE A 17 0.01 -21.58 -2.27
C ILE A 17 0.75 -21.90 -3.56
N GLY A 18 1.51 -23.00 -3.64
CA GLY A 18 2.22 -23.39 -4.86
C GLY A 18 1.29 -23.58 -6.07
N ALA A 19 0.05 -24.00 -5.85
CA ALA A 19 -0.95 -24.12 -6.89
C ALA A 19 -1.37 -22.76 -7.49
N SER A 20 -1.30 -21.65 -6.72
CA SER A 20 -1.61 -20.31 -7.25
C SER A 20 -0.52 -19.74 -8.16
N PHE A 21 0.68 -20.33 -8.16
CA PHE A 21 1.76 -19.97 -9.09
C PHE A 21 1.55 -20.57 -10.49
N VAL A 22 0.64 -21.53 -10.64
CA VAL A 22 0.34 -22.16 -11.93
C VAL A 22 -0.76 -21.37 -12.64
N PRO A 23 -0.52 -20.87 -13.87
CA PRO A 23 -1.53 -20.13 -14.63
C PRO A 23 -2.79 -21.00 -14.84
N ALA A 24 -3.96 -20.38 -14.72
CA ALA A 24 -5.22 -21.05 -15.03
C ALA A 24 -5.21 -21.56 -16.49
N LYS A 25 -5.75 -22.76 -16.69
CA LYS A 25 -5.77 -23.44 -18.00
C LYS A 25 -6.64 -22.65 -19.00
N LYS A 26 -6.12 -22.44 -20.22
CA LYS A 26 -6.82 -21.71 -21.28
C LYS A 26 -8.14 -22.40 -21.66
N SER A 27 -9.23 -21.64 -21.70
CA SER A 27 -10.50 -22.06 -22.32
C SER A 27 -10.30 -22.19 -23.84
N HIS A 28 -10.83 -23.24 -24.46
CA HIS A 28 -10.67 -23.48 -25.90
C HIS A 28 -11.55 -22.56 -26.77
N ASN A 29 -12.64 -22.01 -26.24
CA ASN A 29 -13.67 -21.32 -27.04
C ASN A 29 -13.73 -19.80 -26.87
N ASP A 30 -13.05 -19.22 -25.88
CA ASP A 30 -12.99 -17.77 -25.67
C ASP A 30 -11.69 -17.15 -26.17
N LEU A 31 -11.74 -15.87 -26.56
CA LEU A 31 -10.56 -15.03 -26.76
C LEU A 31 -9.69 -15.06 -25.49
N ASP A 32 -8.45 -15.54 -25.59
CA ASP A 32 -7.51 -15.57 -24.46
C ASP A 32 -6.93 -14.18 -24.21
N LEU A 33 -7.54 -13.46 -23.26
CA LEU A 33 -7.10 -12.12 -22.89
C LEU A 33 -5.90 -12.10 -21.95
N ALA A 34 -5.33 -13.24 -21.56
CA ALA A 34 -4.15 -13.26 -20.70
C ALA A 34 -2.91 -12.68 -21.40
N GLY A 35 -2.81 -12.80 -22.73
CA GLY A 35 -1.79 -12.11 -23.51
C GLY A 35 -2.01 -10.61 -23.51
N PHE A 36 -3.24 -10.18 -23.83
CA PHE A 36 -3.65 -8.79 -23.86
C PHE A 36 -3.42 -8.07 -22.52
N GLY A 37 -3.75 -8.72 -21.40
CA GLY A 37 -3.53 -8.19 -20.06
C GLY A 37 -2.06 -7.92 -19.72
N LYS A 38 -1.09 -8.52 -20.42
CA LYS A 38 0.35 -8.30 -20.20
C LYS A 38 0.92 -7.11 -20.96
N ILE A 39 0.16 -6.51 -21.87
CA ILE A 39 0.63 -5.35 -22.63
C ILE A 39 0.99 -4.22 -21.64
N PRO A 40 2.22 -3.70 -21.67
CA PRO A 40 2.64 -2.62 -20.80
C PRO A 40 2.11 -1.28 -21.30
N VAL A 41 1.61 -0.47 -20.37
CA VAL A 41 1.21 0.93 -20.60
C VAL A 41 1.69 1.80 -19.44
N LEU A 42 1.88 3.10 -19.68
CA LEU A 42 2.21 4.04 -18.62
C LEU A 42 0.95 4.74 -18.13
N VAL A 43 0.68 4.61 -16.82
CA VAL A 43 -0.46 5.26 -16.13
C VAL A 43 0.02 5.72 -14.75
N GLY A 44 -0.24 6.98 -14.40
CA GLY A 44 0.16 7.53 -13.09
C GLY A 44 1.69 7.53 -12.88
N GLY A 45 2.46 7.78 -13.94
CA GLY A 45 3.93 7.86 -13.90
C GLY A 45 4.68 6.52 -13.82
N ARG A 46 3.98 5.38 -13.90
CA ARG A 46 4.58 4.04 -13.82
C ARG A 46 4.10 3.14 -14.95
N VAL A 47 5.03 2.37 -15.53
CA VAL A 47 4.69 1.31 -16.49
C VAL A 47 4.07 0.13 -15.75
N LYS A 48 2.85 -0.25 -16.13
CA LYS A 48 2.07 -1.33 -15.53
C LYS A 48 1.36 -2.14 -16.62
N PRO A 49 1.00 -3.41 -16.38
CA PRO A 49 0.27 -4.21 -17.36
C PRO A 49 -1.19 -3.71 -17.49
N LEU A 50 -1.81 -3.89 -18.66
CA LEU A 50 -3.23 -3.58 -18.88
C LEU A 50 -4.16 -4.27 -17.87
N ASP A 51 -3.80 -5.46 -17.38
CA ASP A 51 -4.57 -6.15 -16.34
C ASP A 51 -4.65 -5.33 -15.03
N THR A 52 -3.55 -4.70 -14.60
CA THR A 52 -3.56 -3.80 -13.44
C THR A 52 -4.48 -2.61 -13.70
N VAL A 53 -4.37 -1.98 -14.87
CA VAL A 53 -5.21 -0.85 -15.27
C VAL A 53 -6.69 -1.24 -15.21
N ALA A 54 -7.02 -2.40 -15.77
CA ALA A 54 -8.38 -2.91 -15.83
C ALA A 54 -8.97 -3.10 -14.43
N ARG A 55 -8.26 -3.82 -13.56
CA ARG A 55 -8.69 -4.10 -12.18
C ARG A 55 -8.86 -2.82 -11.39
N ASN A 56 -7.87 -1.93 -11.41
CA ASN A 56 -7.90 -0.69 -10.65
C ASN A 56 -9.01 0.24 -11.15
N SER A 57 -9.22 0.33 -12.46
CA SER A 57 -10.29 1.16 -13.02
C SER A 57 -11.67 0.63 -12.64
N LEU A 58 -11.88 -0.69 -12.69
CA LEU A 58 -13.14 -1.29 -12.29
C LEU A 58 -13.35 -1.23 -10.76
N LEU A 59 -12.27 -1.27 -9.97
CA LEU A 59 -12.32 -1.02 -8.54
C LEU A 59 -12.80 0.42 -8.25
N ILE A 60 -12.29 1.42 -8.97
CA ILE A 60 -12.73 2.82 -8.86
C ILE A 60 -14.21 2.97 -9.27
N ILE A 61 -14.61 2.36 -10.39
CA ILE A 61 -15.95 2.54 -10.97
C ILE A 61 -17.03 1.72 -10.24
N ARG A 62 -16.68 0.51 -9.80
CA ARG A 62 -17.63 -0.51 -9.31
C ARG A 62 -17.39 -0.96 -7.88
N THR A 63 -16.26 -0.60 -7.26
CA THR A 63 -15.74 -1.14 -5.98
C THR A 63 -15.38 -2.63 -6.01
N LYS A 64 -15.36 -3.26 -7.20
CA LYS A 64 -15.03 -4.68 -7.38
C LYS A 64 -14.33 -4.92 -8.72
N GLU A 65 -13.41 -5.88 -8.75
CA GLU A 65 -12.63 -6.25 -9.95
C GLU A 65 -13.34 -7.19 -10.94
N ILE A 66 -14.58 -7.61 -10.65
CA ILE A 66 -15.35 -8.53 -11.52
C ILE A 66 -16.71 -7.90 -11.79
N LEU A 67 -17.11 -7.81 -13.06
CA LEU A 67 -18.43 -7.33 -13.46
C LEU A 67 -19.42 -8.51 -13.52
N ARG A 68 -20.66 -8.28 -13.07
CA ARG A 68 -21.76 -9.26 -13.17
C ARG A 68 -22.84 -8.66 -14.04
N LEU A 69 -23.20 -9.37 -15.10
CA LEU A 69 -24.30 -9.05 -15.99
C LEU A 69 -25.65 -9.46 -15.36
N ASP A 70 -26.74 -8.95 -15.93
CA ASP A 70 -28.10 -9.20 -15.46
C ASP A 70 -28.53 -10.67 -15.66
N ASP A 71 -27.92 -11.39 -16.61
CA ASP A 71 -28.09 -12.82 -16.84
C ASP A 71 -27.28 -13.72 -15.86
N GLY A 72 -26.51 -13.10 -14.97
CA GLY A 72 -25.65 -13.78 -13.99
C GLY A 72 -24.24 -14.12 -14.51
N GLN A 73 -23.92 -13.84 -15.78
CA GLN A 73 -22.58 -14.05 -16.33
C GLN A 73 -21.57 -13.10 -15.66
N GLN A 74 -20.37 -13.63 -15.40
CA GLN A 74 -19.26 -12.84 -14.86
C GLN A 74 -18.30 -12.45 -15.97
N ILE A 75 -17.99 -11.15 -16.03
CA ILE A 75 -17.00 -10.58 -16.94
C ILE A 75 -15.78 -10.17 -16.11
N SER A 76 -14.59 -10.61 -16.54
CA SER A 76 -13.32 -10.21 -15.92
C SER A 76 -13.01 -8.75 -16.21
N ALA A 77 -12.26 -8.07 -15.33
CA ALA A 77 -11.83 -6.70 -15.56
C ALA A 77 -11.14 -6.53 -16.92
N ILE A 78 -10.27 -7.46 -17.32
CA ILE A 78 -9.55 -7.35 -18.59
C ILE A 78 -10.47 -7.47 -19.82
N ARG A 79 -11.53 -8.28 -19.75
CA ARG A 79 -12.56 -8.35 -20.80
C ARG A 79 -13.35 -7.05 -20.88
N TRP A 80 -13.77 -6.53 -19.73
CA TRP A 80 -14.45 -5.24 -19.65
C TRP A 80 -13.59 -4.11 -20.23
N LEU A 81 -12.29 -4.08 -19.92
CA LEU A 81 -11.37 -3.06 -20.47
C LEU A 81 -11.21 -3.23 -21.97
N ALA A 82 -11.08 -4.45 -22.48
CA ALA A 82 -10.98 -4.70 -23.92
C ALA A 82 -12.25 -4.23 -24.67
N ASP A 83 -13.43 -4.51 -24.12
CA ASP A 83 -14.69 -3.98 -24.65
C ASP A 83 -14.72 -2.44 -24.55
N THR A 84 -14.26 -1.85 -23.44
CA THR A 84 -14.23 -0.38 -23.28
C THR A 84 -13.30 0.30 -24.29
N LEU A 85 -12.15 -0.31 -24.59
CA LEU A 85 -11.14 0.24 -25.51
C LEU A 85 -11.50 0.07 -26.98
N PHE A 86 -12.11 -1.07 -27.34
CA PHE A 86 -12.27 -1.47 -28.74
C PHE A 86 -13.72 -1.65 -29.18
N ASN A 87 -14.68 -1.74 -28.26
CA ASN A 87 -16.09 -1.94 -28.54
C ASN A 87 -16.99 -1.19 -27.52
N ALA A 88 -16.79 0.14 -27.45
CA ALA A 88 -17.48 1.00 -26.49
C ALA A 88 -19.02 0.85 -26.49
N PRO A 89 -19.73 0.69 -27.64
CA PRO A 89 -21.18 0.51 -27.62
C PRO A 89 -21.65 -0.71 -26.84
N VAL A 90 -20.86 -1.78 -26.79
CA VAL A 90 -21.14 -2.96 -25.97
C VAL A 90 -20.81 -2.68 -24.50
N ALA A 91 -19.66 -2.08 -24.23
CA ALA A 91 -19.25 -1.74 -22.86
C ALA A 91 -20.21 -0.76 -22.17
N ASP A 92 -20.81 0.16 -22.93
CA ASP A 92 -21.73 1.18 -22.44
C ASP A 92 -23.03 0.59 -21.87
N GLN A 93 -23.38 -0.65 -22.25
CA GLN A 93 -24.54 -1.38 -21.75
C GLN A 93 -24.25 -2.12 -20.44
N TYR A 94 -22.99 -2.33 -20.08
CA TYR A 94 -22.65 -3.10 -18.88
C TYR A 94 -22.99 -2.34 -17.60
N PRO A 95 -23.61 -2.99 -16.58
CA PRO A 95 -23.92 -2.37 -15.28
C PRO A 95 -22.64 -2.21 -14.43
N ALA A 96 -21.79 -1.27 -14.82
CA ALA A 96 -20.48 -1.04 -14.20
C ALA A 96 -20.54 -0.04 -13.04
N PHE A 97 -21.39 0.98 -13.10
CA PHE A 97 -21.37 2.13 -12.18
C PHE A 97 -22.19 1.85 -10.94
N VAL A 98 -21.57 2.00 -9.76
CA VAL A 98 -22.26 1.82 -8.47
C VAL A 98 -22.87 3.13 -7.98
N ILE A 99 -24.17 3.13 -7.68
CA ILE A 99 -24.88 4.27 -7.09
C ILE A 99 -25.69 3.77 -5.90
N GLN A 100 -25.31 4.21 -4.70
CA GLN A 100 -25.94 3.77 -3.44
C GLN A 100 -26.67 4.91 -2.72
N ASN A 101 -26.34 6.16 -3.03
CA ASN A 101 -26.91 7.32 -2.37
C ASN A 101 -28.31 7.62 -2.96
N ALA A 102 -29.31 7.71 -2.08
CA ALA A 102 -30.70 7.91 -2.49
C ALA A 102 -30.94 9.30 -3.12
N ASP A 103 -30.25 10.33 -2.65
CA ASP A 103 -30.37 11.69 -3.19
C ASP A 103 -29.79 11.78 -4.62
N VAL A 104 -28.70 11.05 -4.89
CA VAL A 104 -28.15 10.91 -6.25
C VAL A 104 -29.13 10.19 -7.18
N LEU A 105 -29.81 9.14 -6.71
CA LEU A 105 -30.86 8.48 -7.49
C LEU A 105 -32.06 9.42 -7.73
N GLY A 106 -32.42 10.21 -6.72
CA GLY A 106 -33.47 11.22 -6.78
C GLY A 106 -33.19 12.29 -7.84
N LEU A 107 -31.93 12.68 -8.04
CA LEU A 107 -31.51 13.61 -9.11
C LEU A 107 -31.93 13.11 -10.50
N PHE A 108 -31.91 11.80 -10.72
CA PHE A 108 -32.29 11.16 -11.99
C PHE A 108 -33.77 10.78 -12.07
N GLY A 109 -34.55 11.07 -11.02
CA GLY A 109 -35.94 10.62 -10.89
C GLY A 109 -36.06 9.10 -10.62
N TRP A 110 -34.98 8.45 -10.18
CA TRP A 110 -34.97 7.03 -9.87
C TRP A 110 -35.28 6.78 -8.40
N GLN A 111 -36.09 5.76 -8.13
CA GLN A 111 -36.37 5.33 -6.76
C GLN A 111 -35.28 4.41 -6.24
N GLN A 112 -35.02 4.50 -4.93
CA GLN A 112 -34.14 3.55 -4.26
C GLN A 112 -34.73 2.15 -4.36
N SER A 113 -33.95 1.22 -4.92
CA SER A 113 -34.30 -0.19 -5.08
C SER A 113 -33.12 -1.06 -4.66
N ASP A 114 -33.28 -2.38 -4.72
CA ASP A 114 -32.18 -3.33 -4.49
C ASP A 114 -31.10 -3.26 -5.59
N ARG A 115 -31.39 -2.60 -6.72
CA ARG A 115 -30.45 -2.38 -7.82
C ARG A 115 -29.44 -1.29 -7.46
N LYS A 116 -28.15 -1.68 -7.43
CA LYS A 116 -27.03 -0.79 -7.10
C LYS A 116 -26.16 -0.42 -8.30
N TYR A 117 -26.32 -1.12 -9.43
CA TYR A 117 -25.43 -1.01 -10.59
C TYR A 117 -26.18 -0.51 -11.82
N PHE A 118 -25.58 0.47 -12.49
CA PHE A 118 -26.14 1.18 -13.64
C PHE A 118 -25.12 1.18 -14.79
N SER A 119 -25.63 1.23 -16.02
CA SER A 119 -24.81 1.27 -17.23
C SER A 119 -24.47 2.70 -17.64
N PHE A 120 -23.42 2.86 -18.45
CA PHE A 120 -23.06 4.18 -18.98
C PHE A 120 -24.20 4.76 -19.81
N ALA A 121 -24.83 3.92 -20.66
CA ALA A 121 -25.94 4.31 -21.51
C ALA A 121 -27.14 4.88 -20.74
N GLN A 122 -27.41 4.36 -19.53
CA GLN A 122 -28.45 4.89 -18.64
C GLN A 122 -28.10 6.24 -18.02
N LEU A 123 -26.81 6.53 -17.85
CA LEU A 123 -26.30 7.76 -17.25
C LEU A 123 -26.04 8.86 -18.29
N THR A 124 -25.93 8.50 -19.58
CA THR A 124 -25.71 9.43 -20.70
C THR A 124 -26.63 10.66 -20.68
N PRO A 125 -27.95 10.54 -20.44
CA PRO A 125 -28.85 11.70 -20.41
C PRO A 125 -28.55 12.70 -19.28
N PHE A 126 -27.87 12.25 -18.22
CA PHE A 126 -27.63 13.00 -17.00
C PHE A 126 -26.18 13.48 -16.86
N LEU A 127 -25.29 13.19 -17.83
CA LEU A 127 -23.85 13.51 -17.72
C LEU A 127 -23.59 14.99 -17.41
N LYS A 128 -24.32 15.91 -18.05
CA LYS A 128 -24.18 17.34 -17.80
C LYS A 128 -24.55 17.71 -16.36
N GLN A 129 -25.65 17.18 -15.84
CA GLN A 129 -26.07 17.45 -14.46
C GLN A 129 -25.08 16.88 -13.44
N ILE A 130 -24.57 15.67 -13.70
CA ILE A 130 -23.56 15.02 -12.85
C ILE A 130 -22.27 15.85 -12.83
N ASP A 131 -21.83 16.35 -14.00
CA ASP A 131 -20.63 17.18 -14.11
C ASP A 131 -20.78 18.50 -13.35
N GLU A 132 -21.87 19.23 -13.55
CA GLU A 132 -22.17 20.50 -12.86
C GLU A 132 -22.22 20.33 -11.34
N GLN A 133 -22.91 19.29 -10.84
CA GLN A 133 -23.00 19.00 -9.41
C GLN A 133 -21.67 18.53 -8.82
N GLY A 134 -20.91 17.73 -9.58
CA GLY A 134 -19.60 17.27 -9.17
C GLY A 134 -18.57 18.40 -9.10
N GLU A 135 -18.58 19.34 -10.05
CA GLU A 135 -17.69 20.51 -10.03
C GLU A 135 -17.95 21.40 -8.81
N GLN A 136 -19.23 21.55 -8.41
CA GLN A 136 -19.58 22.26 -7.16
C GLN A 136 -19.05 21.53 -5.92
N ALA A 137 -19.16 20.20 -5.88
CA ALA A 137 -18.65 19.40 -4.77
C ALA A 137 -17.11 19.38 -4.70
N GLU A 138 -16.42 19.45 -5.84
CA GLU A 138 -14.96 19.47 -5.94
C GLU A 138 -14.34 20.71 -5.27
N LYS A 139 -15.05 21.85 -5.31
CA LYS A 139 -14.62 23.13 -4.68
C LYS A 139 -14.55 23.08 -3.15
N LEU A 140 -15.24 22.12 -2.52
CA LEU A 140 -15.27 21.93 -1.07
C LEU A 140 -14.15 21.00 -0.60
N GLN A 141 -13.66 21.18 0.63
CA GLN A 141 -12.72 20.23 1.22
C GLN A 141 -13.42 18.91 1.56
N THR A 142 -12.70 17.79 1.53
CA THR A 142 -13.28 16.45 1.75
C THR A 142 -14.10 16.34 3.05
N VAL A 143 -13.67 17.00 4.12
CA VAL A 143 -14.35 16.97 5.44
C VAL A 143 -15.64 17.79 5.46
N GLU A 144 -15.76 18.77 4.57
CA GLU A 144 -16.92 19.67 4.47
C GLU A 144 -18.00 19.12 3.53
N ARG A 145 -17.68 18.11 2.72
CA ARG A 145 -18.61 17.52 1.75
C ARG A 145 -19.70 16.72 2.44
N SER A 146 -20.94 16.96 2.03
CA SER A 146 -22.06 16.09 2.41
C SER A 146 -21.93 14.70 1.78
N ALA A 147 -22.74 13.74 2.26
CA ALA A 147 -22.80 12.40 1.69
C ALA A 147 -23.22 12.43 0.21
N TYR A 148 -24.18 13.28 -0.17
CA TYR A 148 -24.58 13.50 -1.56
C TYR A 148 -23.44 14.07 -2.40
N GLN A 149 -22.78 15.13 -1.92
CA GLN A 149 -21.66 15.78 -2.62
C GLN A 149 -20.49 14.82 -2.86
N SER A 150 -20.15 14.01 -1.86
CA SER A 150 -19.13 12.97 -2.00
C SER A 150 -19.55 11.90 -3.01
N ALA A 151 -20.82 11.47 -2.98
CA ALA A 151 -21.33 10.45 -3.88
C ALA A 151 -21.39 10.92 -5.35
N ILE A 152 -21.88 12.14 -5.61
CA ILE A 152 -21.97 12.69 -6.97
C ILE A 152 -20.58 12.96 -7.55
N LEU A 153 -19.63 13.45 -6.74
CA LEU A 153 -18.25 13.64 -7.18
C LEU A 153 -17.55 12.32 -7.50
N ASN A 154 -17.75 11.29 -6.68
CA ASN A 154 -17.22 9.95 -6.96
C ASN A 154 -17.80 9.37 -8.25
N LEU A 155 -19.12 9.53 -8.47
CA LEU A 155 -19.76 9.11 -9.72
C LEU A 155 -19.21 9.85 -10.94
N ARG A 156 -19.05 11.18 -10.83
CA ARG A 156 -18.41 12.00 -11.87
C ARG A 156 -17.01 11.51 -12.20
N ASN A 157 -16.17 11.31 -11.19
CA ASN A 157 -14.79 10.85 -11.38
C ASN A 157 -14.73 9.47 -12.04
N ALA A 158 -15.64 8.55 -11.68
CA ALA A 158 -15.78 7.25 -12.32
C ALA A 158 -16.20 7.37 -13.81
N LEU A 159 -17.14 8.27 -14.12
CA LEU A 159 -17.59 8.53 -15.50
C LEU A 159 -16.50 9.17 -16.35
N VAL A 160 -15.77 10.14 -15.81
CA VAL A 160 -14.61 10.77 -16.48
C VAL A 160 -13.54 9.72 -16.74
N LEU A 161 -13.21 8.87 -15.76
CA LEU A 161 -12.26 7.78 -15.95
C LEU A 161 -12.70 6.85 -17.09
N TYR A 162 -13.97 6.46 -17.12
CA TYR A 162 -14.52 5.60 -18.16
C TYR A 162 -14.46 6.23 -19.56
N GLN A 163 -14.85 7.50 -19.71
CA GLN A 163 -14.77 8.23 -20.98
C GLN A 163 -13.32 8.38 -21.47
N ARG A 164 -12.37 8.62 -20.55
CA ARG A 164 -10.95 8.69 -20.86
C ARG A 164 -10.39 7.33 -21.29
N LEU A 165 -10.85 6.23 -20.68
CA LEU A 165 -10.50 4.88 -21.11
C LEU A 165 -11.01 4.62 -22.54
N LYS A 166 -12.28 4.93 -22.84
CA LYS A 166 -12.86 4.80 -24.19
C LYS A 166 -12.02 5.48 -25.27
N ASN A 167 -11.41 6.62 -24.93
CA ASN A 167 -10.60 7.44 -25.84
C ASN A 167 -9.08 7.35 -25.54
N SER A 168 -8.59 6.19 -25.08
CA SER A 168 -7.15 6.02 -24.79
C SER A 168 -6.34 5.42 -25.94
N VAL A 169 -6.95 4.55 -26.75
CA VAL A 169 -6.24 3.75 -27.77
C VAL A 169 -6.74 4.04 -29.17
N GLN A 170 -8.04 4.26 -29.34
CA GLN A 170 -8.67 4.64 -30.61
C GLN A 170 -9.80 5.64 -30.33
N PRO A 171 -10.23 6.43 -31.33
CA PRO A 171 -11.42 7.26 -31.19
C PRO A 171 -12.65 6.43 -30.84
N GLU A 172 -13.52 6.98 -29.99
CA GLU A 172 -14.82 6.38 -29.74
C GLU A 172 -15.62 6.25 -31.04
N GLY A 173 -16.16 5.04 -31.30
CA GLY A 173 -16.94 4.75 -32.50
C GLY A 173 -16.12 4.31 -33.72
N ALA A 174 -14.80 4.22 -33.64
CA ALA A 174 -13.98 3.70 -34.74
C ALA A 174 -14.34 2.23 -35.07
N GLU A 175 -14.71 1.97 -36.32
CA GLU A 175 -15.10 0.64 -36.81
C GLU A 175 -13.94 -0.13 -37.44
N ASP A 176 -13.09 0.55 -38.23
CA ASP A 176 -11.87 0.02 -38.86
C ASP A 176 -10.75 1.05 -38.73
N PHE A 177 -10.11 1.05 -37.56
CA PHE A 177 -9.16 2.09 -37.22
C PHE A 177 -7.85 1.94 -38.02
N ALA A 178 -7.47 0.72 -38.41
CA ALA A 178 -6.31 0.52 -39.26
C ALA A 178 -6.51 1.14 -40.66
N ALA A 179 -7.71 0.99 -41.25
CA ALA A 179 -8.03 1.63 -42.52
C ALA A 179 -8.06 3.17 -42.41
N GLU A 180 -8.64 3.71 -41.34
CA GLU A 180 -8.66 5.15 -41.05
C GLU A 180 -7.24 5.74 -40.95
N LEU A 181 -6.34 5.06 -40.22
CA LEU A 181 -4.94 5.47 -40.11
C LEU A 181 -4.21 5.41 -41.45
N GLN A 182 -4.48 4.39 -42.27
CA GLN A 182 -3.89 4.25 -43.60
C GLN A 182 -4.35 5.38 -44.54
N ALA A 183 -5.65 5.71 -44.53
CA ALA A 183 -6.19 6.84 -45.28
C ALA A 183 -5.58 8.17 -44.82
N PHE A 184 -5.43 8.38 -43.51
CA PHE A 184 -4.77 9.56 -42.96
C PHE A 184 -3.30 9.66 -43.42
N GLU A 185 -2.53 8.58 -43.31
CA GLU A 185 -1.12 8.54 -43.74
C GLU A 185 -0.95 8.89 -45.23
N GLN A 186 -1.90 8.47 -46.07
CA GLN A 186 -1.92 8.78 -47.50
C GLN A 186 -2.31 10.24 -47.80
N ALA A 187 -3.18 10.84 -46.98
CA ALA A 187 -3.66 12.20 -47.17
C ALA A 187 -2.66 13.28 -46.67
N VAL A 188 -1.84 12.96 -45.67
CA VAL A 188 -0.90 13.91 -45.05
C VAL A 188 0.07 14.59 -46.04
N PRO A 189 0.72 13.88 -46.99
CA PRO A 189 1.63 14.51 -47.94
C PRO A 189 0.96 15.52 -48.87
N GLU A 190 -0.29 15.28 -49.25
CA GLU A 190 -1.08 16.19 -50.08
C GLU A 190 -1.48 17.44 -49.29
N ALA A 191 -1.97 17.25 -48.06
CA ALA A 191 -2.29 18.34 -47.14
C ALA A 191 -1.08 19.23 -46.84
N ALA A 192 0.11 18.64 -46.67
CA ALA A 192 1.34 19.38 -46.48
C ALA A 192 1.73 20.24 -47.70
N ARG A 193 1.39 19.81 -48.93
CA ARG A 193 1.58 20.64 -50.14
C ARG A 193 0.56 21.77 -50.19
N ALA A 194 -0.71 21.50 -49.88
CA ALA A 194 -1.75 22.53 -49.81
C ALA A 194 -1.42 23.60 -48.76
N ALA A 195 -0.88 23.21 -47.60
CA ALA A 195 -0.44 24.15 -46.56
C ALA A 195 0.72 25.04 -47.04
N ARG A 196 1.72 24.48 -47.73
CA ARG A 196 2.81 25.27 -48.33
C ARG A 196 2.34 26.18 -49.47
N ALA A 197 1.37 25.72 -50.27
CA ALA A 197 0.76 26.52 -51.33
C ALA A 197 0.02 27.74 -50.74
N ARG A 198 -0.66 27.56 -49.60
CA ARG A 198 -1.27 28.65 -48.83
C ARG A 198 -0.24 29.68 -48.35
N GLU A 199 0.90 29.23 -47.83
CA GLU A 199 1.99 30.13 -47.38
C GLU A 199 2.65 30.91 -48.53
N THR A 200 2.72 30.30 -49.71
CA THR A 200 3.36 30.88 -50.91
C THR A 200 2.38 31.64 -51.82
N GLY A 201 1.10 31.72 -51.44
CA GLY A 201 0.06 32.37 -52.24
C GLY A 201 -0.33 31.64 -53.53
N ALA A 202 0.07 30.37 -53.68
CA ALA A 202 -0.30 29.53 -54.82
C ALA A 202 -1.75 29.03 -54.69
N SER A 203 -2.38 28.65 -55.80
CA SER A 203 -3.73 28.06 -55.80
C SER A 203 -3.71 26.68 -55.11
N PHE A 204 -4.64 26.47 -54.19
CA PHE A 204 -4.85 25.20 -53.50
C PHE A 204 -6.35 24.99 -53.27
N ASP A 205 -6.77 23.74 -53.01
CA ASP A 205 -8.14 23.41 -52.64
C ASP A 205 -8.33 23.57 -51.11
N PRO A 206 -9.13 24.54 -50.63
CA PRO A 206 -9.38 24.72 -49.19
C PRO A 206 -10.01 23.50 -48.53
N ALA A 207 -10.83 22.73 -49.27
CA ALA A 207 -11.51 21.55 -48.72
C ALA A 207 -10.52 20.45 -48.30
N GLN A 208 -9.32 20.41 -48.86
CA GLN A 208 -8.27 19.48 -48.45
C GLN A 208 -7.73 19.81 -47.06
N LEU A 209 -7.54 21.10 -46.77
CA LEU A 209 -7.07 21.55 -45.47
C LEU A 209 -8.14 21.37 -44.39
N ASP A 210 -9.40 21.65 -44.72
CA ASP A 210 -10.52 21.49 -43.78
C ASP A 210 -10.72 20.03 -43.37
N ARG A 211 -10.66 19.08 -44.33
CA ARG A 211 -10.76 17.64 -44.04
C ARG A 211 -9.66 17.15 -43.08
N ILE A 212 -8.42 17.57 -43.30
CA ILE A 212 -7.30 17.20 -42.44
C ILE A 212 -7.41 17.86 -41.08
N ALA A 213 -7.88 19.12 -41.01
CA ALA A 213 -8.08 19.82 -39.75
C ALA A 213 -9.13 19.13 -38.88
N GLU A 214 -10.23 18.65 -39.45
CA GLU A 214 -11.26 17.90 -38.72
C GLU A 214 -10.72 16.59 -38.13
N VAL A 215 -9.97 15.81 -38.93
CA VAL A 215 -9.31 14.58 -38.47
C VAL A 215 -8.29 14.89 -37.37
N MET A 216 -7.52 15.97 -37.52
CA MET A 216 -6.54 16.40 -36.52
C MET A 216 -7.18 16.81 -35.20
N GLN A 217 -8.31 17.53 -35.23
CA GLN A 217 -9.08 17.83 -34.01
C GLN A 217 -9.58 16.55 -33.33
N GLY A 218 -9.94 15.52 -34.11
CA GLY A 218 -10.26 14.19 -33.59
C GLY A 218 -9.10 13.57 -32.80
N TYR A 219 -7.88 13.61 -33.36
CA TYR A 219 -6.68 13.08 -32.71
C TYR A 219 -6.18 13.94 -31.55
N GLU A 220 -6.41 15.24 -31.57
CA GLU A 220 -6.18 16.14 -30.44
C GLU A 220 -7.11 15.80 -29.27
N ARG A 221 -8.42 15.61 -29.54
CA ARG A 221 -9.36 15.12 -28.53
C ARG A 221 -8.96 13.75 -27.98
N LEU A 222 -8.49 12.84 -28.84
CA LEU A 222 -7.96 11.53 -28.42
C LEU A 222 -6.73 11.69 -27.52
N ALA A 223 -5.85 12.63 -27.84
CA ALA A 223 -4.67 12.93 -27.04
C ALA A 223 -5.04 13.47 -25.65
N ASP A 224 -5.97 14.43 -25.59
CA ASP A 224 -6.41 15.10 -24.36
C ASP A 224 -7.21 14.17 -23.44
N MET A 225 -8.04 13.30 -24.03
CA MET A 225 -8.86 12.35 -23.29
C MET A 225 -8.10 11.08 -22.88
N ALA A 226 -6.87 10.86 -23.35
CA ALA A 226 -6.15 9.64 -23.05
C ALA A 226 -5.91 9.47 -21.54
N TYR A 227 -6.34 8.33 -20.99
CA TYR A 227 -5.94 7.86 -19.67
C TYR A 227 -4.63 7.04 -19.75
N LEU A 228 -4.46 6.28 -20.84
CA LEU A 228 -3.31 5.41 -21.07
C LEU A 228 -2.28 6.11 -21.97
N LEU A 229 -1.03 6.14 -21.52
CA LEU A 229 0.09 6.41 -22.42
C LEU A 229 0.58 5.06 -22.95
N ALA A 230 0.21 4.75 -24.19
CA ALA A 230 0.35 3.43 -24.78
C ALA A 230 1.56 3.28 -25.72
N VAL A 231 2.15 4.40 -26.15
CA VAL A 231 3.22 4.45 -27.15
C VAL A 231 4.55 4.81 -26.50
N PRO A 232 5.45 3.84 -26.24
CA PRO A 232 6.75 4.11 -25.65
C PRO A 232 7.68 4.82 -26.63
N GLN A 233 8.50 5.74 -26.14
CA GLN A 233 9.52 6.42 -26.92
C GLN A 233 10.92 5.80 -26.68
N PRO A 234 11.83 5.89 -27.65
CA PRO A 234 13.21 5.42 -27.49
C PRO A 234 14.05 6.34 -26.57
N SER A 235 13.57 7.54 -26.26
CA SER A 235 14.33 8.64 -25.65
C SER A 235 14.66 8.50 -24.15
N GLY A 236 14.20 7.44 -23.49
CA GLY A 236 14.54 7.14 -22.10
C GLY A 236 13.48 6.34 -21.33
N PRO A 237 13.78 5.85 -20.12
CA PRO A 237 12.83 5.13 -19.28
C PRO A 237 11.69 6.08 -18.87
N GLY A 238 10.45 5.72 -19.20
CA GLY A 238 9.26 6.47 -18.78
C GLY A 238 8.79 7.57 -19.75
N ASP A 239 9.45 7.77 -20.89
CA ASP A 239 8.95 8.61 -21.97
C ASP A 239 7.91 7.82 -22.79
N TRP A 240 6.63 8.07 -22.51
CA TRP A 240 5.49 7.43 -23.18
C TRP A 240 4.52 8.51 -23.64
N ARG A 241 3.82 8.22 -24.73
CA ARG A 241 2.82 9.11 -25.32
C ARG A 241 1.48 8.42 -25.44
N SER A 242 0.42 9.22 -25.49
CA SER A 242 -0.88 8.72 -25.90
C SER A 242 -0.88 8.40 -27.40
N VAL A 243 -1.84 7.59 -27.84
CA VAL A 243 -2.00 7.29 -29.27
C VAL A 243 -2.26 8.55 -30.08
N GLY A 244 -3.13 9.45 -29.59
CA GLY A 244 -3.40 10.75 -30.24
C GLY A 244 -2.13 11.58 -30.43
N GLN A 245 -1.30 11.75 -29.39
CA GLN A 245 -0.03 12.47 -29.49
C GLN A 245 0.94 11.84 -30.51
N ALA A 246 1.03 10.51 -30.53
CA ALA A 246 1.88 9.79 -31.47
C ALA A 246 1.40 9.97 -32.93
N ILE A 247 0.09 10.00 -33.17
CA ILE A 247 -0.48 10.30 -34.49
C ILE A 247 -0.22 11.75 -34.88
N MET A 248 -0.44 12.71 -33.98
CA MET A 248 -0.18 14.13 -34.30
C MET A 248 1.30 14.38 -34.66
N GLN A 249 2.24 13.69 -34.01
CA GLN A 249 3.66 13.83 -34.32
C GLN A 249 4.06 13.17 -35.65
N SER A 250 3.27 12.23 -36.18
CA SER A 250 3.55 11.53 -37.43
C SER A 250 3.69 12.47 -38.64
N ILE A 251 3.02 13.62 -38.60
CA ILE A 251 3.09 14.68 -39.62
C ILE A 251 4.51 15.22 -39.74
N VAL A 252 5.17 15.44 -38.60
CA VAL A 252 6.55 15.94 -38.54
C VAL A 252 7.54 14.80 -38.81
N ALA A 253 7.27 13.61 -38.27
CA ALA A 253 8.14 12.45 -38.35
C ALA A 253 8.07 11.67 -39.69
N ARG A 254 7.16 12.03 -40.61
CA ARG A 254 6.91 11.38 -41.91
C ARG A 254 6.51 9.90 -41.81
N GLY A 255 5.64 9.58 -40.87
CA GLY A 255 5.06 8.24 -40.75
C GLY A 255 4.42 7.99 -39.39
N ILE A 256 3.35 7.19 -39.38
CA ILE A 256 2.67 6.82 -38.14
C ILE A 256 3.50 5.76 -37.40
N ASP A 257 3.61 5.92 -36.08
CA ASP A 257 4.35 4.99 -35.24
C ASP A 257 3.84 3.54 -35.41
N PRO A 258 4.71 2.55 -35.64
CA PRO A 258 4.30 1.15 -35.77
C PRO A 258 3.49 0.62 -34.59
N VAL A 259 3.73 1.11 -33.37
CA VAL A 259 2.97 0.74 -32.17
C VAL A 259 1.51 1.17 -32.30
N VAL A 260 1.24 2.36 -32.86
CA VAL A 260 -0.12 2.84 -33.11
C VAL A 260 -0.83 1.95 -34.13
N LYS A 261 -0.16 1.58 -35.23
CA LYS A 261 -0.73 0.67 -36.24
C LYS A 261 -1.05 -0.72 -35.66
N LEU A 262 -0.21 -1.21 -34.74
CA LEU A 262 -0.45 -2.48 -34.04
C LEU A 262 -1.65 -2.39 -33.08
N TYR A 263 -1.83 -1.27 -32.36
CA TYR A 263 -3.02 -1.05 -31.54
C TYR A 263 -4.31 -0.97 -32.36
N ALA A 264 -4.27 -0.33 -33.53
CA ALA A 264 -5.42 -0.29 -34.44
C ALA A 264 -5.79 -1.70 -34.93
N SER A 265 -4.81 -2.43 -35.47
CA SER A 265 -5.00 -3.82 -35.92
C SER A 265 -5.49 -4.75 -34.79
N LEU A 266 -5.04 -4.50 -33.55
CA LEU A 266 -5.47 -5.23 -32.37
C LEU A 266 -6.95 -5.00 -32.08
N GLY A 267 -7.40 -3.74 -32.13
CA GLY A 267 -8.81 -3.36 -31.92
C GLY A 267 -9.72 -3.91 -33.02
N ASP A 268 -9.31 -3.81 -34.27
CA ASP A 268 -10.06 -4.33 -35.42
C ASP A 268 -10.20 -5.86 -35.33
N GLY A 269 -9.11 -6.57 -35.02
CA GLY A 269 -9.11 -8.02 -34.81
C GLY A 269 -9.97 -8.47 -33.63
N TYR A 270 -10.01 -7.67 -32.56
CA TYR A 270 -10.88 -7.91 -31.40
C TYR A 270 -12.36 -7.76 -31.76
N ARG A 271 -12.75 -6.67 -32.44
CA ARG A 271 -14.14 -6.45 -32.89
C ARG A 271 -14.63 -7.52 -33.86
N ALA A 272 -13.77 -7.94 -34.78
CA ALA A 272 -14.09 -9.00 -35.73
C ALA A 272 -14.17 -10.41 -35.10
N GLY A 273 -13.82 -10.58 -33.83
CA GLY A 273 -13.74 -11.89 -33.17
C GLY A 273 -12.66 -12.80 -33.75
N ASN A 274 -11.69 -12.26 -34.51
CA ASN A 274 -10.64 -13.04 -35.15
C ASN A 274 -9.51 -13.34 -34.15
N ARG A 275 -9.62 -14.48 -33.48
CA ARG A 275 -8.67 -14.93 -32.46
C ARG A 275 -7.21 -14.96 -32.94
N ALA A 276 -6.96 -15.55 -34.11
CA ALA A 276 -5.60 -15.72 -34.61
C ALA A 276 -4.95 -14.35 -34.92
N ALA A 277 -5.71 -13.43 -35.51
CA ALA A 277 -5.24 -12.07 -35.77
C ALA A 277 -5.02 -11.28 -34.47
N PHE A 278 -5.92 -11.42 -33.49
CA PHE A 278 -5.80 -10.77 -32.19
C PHE A 278 -4.55 -11.25 -31.42
N GLU A 279 -4.44 -12.55 -31.17
CA GLU A 279 -3.32 -13.13 -30.41
C GLU A 279 -1.96 -12.86 -31.11
N GLY A 280 -1.90 -13.03 -32.44
CA GLY A 280 -0.69 -12.74 -33.21
C GLY A 280 -0.33 -11.23 -33.23
N THR A 281 -1.29 -10.34 -33.03
CA THR A 281 -1.01 -8.88 -32.92
C THR A 281 -0.59 -8.49 -31.51
N VAL A 282 -1.15 -9.12 -30.48
CA VAL A 282 -0.69 -8.97 -29.09
C VAL A 282 0.79 -9.31 -28.97
N ASP A 283 1.21 -10.46 -29.51
CA ASP A 283 2.61 -10.89 -29.43
C ASP A 283 3.54 -9.91 -30.15
N ARG A 284 3.20 -9.51 -31.38
CA ARG A 284 3.96 -8.49 -32.14
C ARG A 284 4.06 -7.15 -31.41
N LEU A 285 2.98 -6.72 -30.76
CA LEU A 285 2.95 -5.48 -29.99
C LEU A 285 3.86 -5.57 -28.76
N ILE A 286 3.79 -6.65 -27.99
CA ILE A 286 4.67 -6.86 -26.83
C ILE A 286 6.13 -6.92 -27.26
N ASP A 287 6.45 -7.64 -28.33
CA ASP A 287 7.80 -7.73 -28.87
C ASP A 287 8.33 -6.37 -29.33
N ARG A 288 7.48 -5.58 -29.99
CA ARG A 288 7.85 -4.23 -30.41
C ARG A 288 8.11 -3.31 -29.23
N ILE A 289 7.26 -3.35 -28.21
CA ILE A 289 7.47 -2.56 -26.99
C ILE A 289 8.71 -3.07 -26.23
N ALA A 290 9.00 -4.36 -26.24
CA ALA A 290 10.19 -4.93 -25.61
C ALA A 290 11.50 -4.45 -26.25
N GLN A 291 11.50 -4.18 -27.56
CA GLN A 291 12.63 -3.57 -28.26
C GLN A 291 12.87 -2.12 -27.81
N LEU A 292 11.80 -1.38 -27.53
CA LEU A 292 11.88 0.04 -27.14
C LEU A 292 12.14 0.22 -25.63
N GLN A 293 11.51 -0.60 -24.79
CA GLN A 293 11.47 -0.47 -23.33
C GLN A 293 11.58 -1.84 -22.62
N PRO A 294 12.73 -2.54 -22.71
CA PRO A 294 12.88 -3.91 -22.21
C PRO A 294 12.64 -4.05 -20.70
N THR A 295 13.06 -3.06 -19.92
CA THR A 295 12.84 -3.04 -18.45
C THR A 295 11.37 -2.86 -18.10
N GLY A 296 10.66 -2.00 -18.83
CA GLY A 296 9.22 -1.75 -18.62
C GLY A 296 8.39 -3.02 -18.85
N VAL A 297 8.68 -3.78 -19.92
CA VAL A 297 7.98 -5.04 -20.22
C VAL A 297 8.24 -6.10 -19.14
N LYS A 298 9.49 -6.25 -18.69
CA LYS A 298 9.84 -7.22 -17.63
C LYS A 298 9.08 -6.93 -16.33
N ARG A 299 9.01 -5.66 -15.93
CA ARG A 299 8.27 -5.23 -14.73
C ARG A 299 6.76 -5.43 -14.87
N ALA A 300 6.18 -5.04 -16.01
CA ALA A 300 4.75 -5.24 -16.25
C ALA A 300 4.37 -6.73 -16.21
N ARG A 301 5.20 -7.62 -16.79
CA ARG A 301 5.01 -9.07 -16.70
C ARG A 301 5.14 -9.59 -15.27
N TYR A 302 6.09 -9.08 -14.50
CA TYR A 302 6.24 -9.46 -13.10
C TYR A 302 5.07 -8.99 -12.24
N GLU A 303 4.54 -7.79 -12.48
CA GLU A 303 3.34 -7.29 -11.81
C GLU A 303 2.10 -8.10 -12.16
N PHE A 304 1.92 -8.48 -13.43
CA PHE A 304 0.84 -9.37 -13.85
C PHE A 304 0.89 -10.70 -13.07
N PHE A 305 2.08 -11.28 -12.92
CA PHE A 305 2.29 -12.47 -12.11
C PHE A 305 2.02 -12.22 -10.61
N PHE A 306 2.52 -11.11 -10.06
CA PHE A 306 2.31 -10.73 -8.67
C PHE A 306 0.82 -10.58 -8.32
N ASN A 307 0.05 -9.93 -9.19
CA ASN A 307 -1.40 -9.76 -9.03
C ASN A 307 -2.16 -11.08 -9.18
N ALA A 308 -1.68 -11.99 -10.03
CA ALA A 308 -2.27 -13.33 -10.16
C ALA A 308 -2.05 -14.19 -8.91
N VAL A 309 -0.89 -14.07 -8.26
CA VAL A 309 -0.56 -14.80 -7.03
C VAL A 309 -1.28 -14.20 -5.82
N ASP A 310 -1.48 -12.88 -5.76
CA ASP A 310 -2.09 -12.16 -4.63
C ASP A 310 -1.57 -12.63 -3.24
N PRO A 311 -0.28 -12.36 -2.94
CA PRO A 311 0.37 -12.88 -1.74
C PRO A 311 -0.25 -12.37 -0.44
N PHE A 312 -0.92 -11.21 -0.44
CA PHE A 312 -1.54 -10.67 0.78
C PHE A 312 -2.82 -11.39 1.12
N THR A 313 -3.64 -11.79 0.14
CA THR A 313 -4.81 -12.63 0.41
C THR A 313 -4.39 -13.99 0.95
N HIS A 314 -3.36 -14.62 0.38
CA HIS A 314 -2.78 -15.85 0.95
C HIS A 314 -2.29 -15.63 2.39
N SER A 315 -1.52 -14.57 2.65
CA SER A 315 -1.05 -14.25 4.00
C SER A 315 -2.20 -14.05 4.99
N MET A 316 -3.24 -13.33 4.59
CA MET A 316 -4.44 -13.07 5.38
C MET A 316 -5.15 -14.38 5.77
N THR A 317 -5.36 -15.30 4.81
CA THR A 317 -5.96 -16.62 5.08
C THR A 317 -5.12 -17.48 6.02
N LEU A 318 -3.79 -17.45 5.88
CA LEU A 318 -2.89 -18.19 6.77
C LEU A 318 -2.87 -17.61 8.19
N TYR A 319 -2.90 -16.28 8.33
CA TYR A 319 -2.95 -15.63 9.64
C TYR A 319 -4.22 -15.95 10.40
N VAL A 320 -5.39 -15.88 9.75
CA VAL A 320 -6.67 -16.23 10.41
C VAL A 320 -6.72 -17.71 10.77
N LEU A 321 -6.24 -18.60 9.89
CA LEU A 321 -6.18 -20.03 10.20
C LEU A 321 -5.24 -20.30 11.38
N ALA A 322 -4.06 -19.69 11.41
CA ALA A 322 -3.13 -19.83 12.52
C ALA A 322 -3.70 -19.27 13.84
N PHE A 323 -4.41 -18.14 13.78
CA PHE A 323 -5.12 -17.58 14.93
C PHE A 323 -6.17 -18.55 15.48
N LEU A 324 -7.02 -19.11 14.61
CA LEU A 324 -8.04 -20.08 15.02
C LEU A 324 -7.41 -21.34 15.62
N LEU A 325 -6.34 -21.89 15.03
CA LEU A 325 -5.62 -23.03 15.59
C LEU A 325 -4.99 -22.71 16.96
N ALA A 326 -4.46 -21.49 17.15
CA ALA A 326 -3.91 -21.04 18.43
C ALA A 326 -5.02 -20.89 19.50
N CYS A 327 -6.20 -20.39 19.14
CA CYS A 327 -7.33 -20.33 20.06
C CYS A 327 -7.86 -21.72 20.44
N ILE A 328 -7.99 -22.63 19.46
CA ILE A 328 -8.46 -24.00 19.70
C ILE A 328 -7.44 -24.77 20.53
N SER A 329 -6.14 -24.51 20.38
CA SER A 329 -5.09 -25.16 21.16
C SER A 329 -5.28 -24.97 22.66
N TRP A 330 -5.84 -23.83 23.09
CA TRP A 330 -6.12 -23.55 24.50
C TRP A 330 -7.22 -24.43 25.08
N LEU A 331 -8.18 -24.87 24.25
CA LEU A 331 -9.29 -25.73 24.66
C LEU A 331 -8.93 -27.22 24.54
N ALA A 332 -8.29 -27.62 23.44
CA ALA A 332 -7.97 -29.01 23.16
C ALA A 332 -6.63 -29.13 22.42
N TRP A 333 -5.96 -30.29 22.55
CA TRP A 333 -4.81 -30.66 21.71
C TRP A 333 -3.67 -29.62 21.60
N GLN A 334 -3.37 -28.97 22.74
CA GLN A 334 -2.38 -27.89 22.92
C GLN A 334 -1.10 -28.04 22.08
N ARG A 335 -0.37 -29.15 22.25
CA ARG A 335 0.97 -29.33 21.63
C ARG A 335 0.95 -29.37 20.09
N PRO A 336 0.17 -30.24 19.42
CA PRO A 336 0.16 -30.29 17.96
C PRO A 336 -0.51 -29.06 17.32
N LEU A 337 -1.57 -28.50 17.91
CA LEU A 337 -2.21 -27.30 17.36
C LEU A 337 -1.30 -26.07 17.44
N ASN A 338 -0.61 -25.84 18.57
CA ASN A 338 0.36 -24.74 18.66
C ASN A 338 1.51 -24.90 17.67
N ARG A 339 1.99 -26.12 17.44
CA ARG A 339 3.03 -26.37 16.43
C ARG A 339 2.51 -26.12 15.01
N ALA A 340 1.28 -26.54 14.71
CA ALA A 340 0.66 -26.27 13.42
C ALA A 340 0.47 -24.77 13.19
N ALA A 341 -0.08 -24.05 14.18
CA ALA A 341 -0.22 -22.60 14.17
C ALA A 341 1.13 -21.91 13.95
N PHE A 342 2.18 -22.32 14.67
CA PHE A 342 3.52 -21.77 14.52
C PHE A 342 4.09 -21.97 13.09
N TYR A 343 3.97 -23.17 12.51
CA TYR A 343 4.43 -23.42 11.14
C TYR A 343 3.62 -22.63 10.10
N LEU A 344 2.31 -22.48 10.29
CA LEU A 344 1.49 -21.62 9.44
C LEU A 344 1.88 -20.15 9.56
N LEU A 345 2.22 -19.66 10.76
CA LEU A 345 2.70 -18.28 10.93
C LEU A 345 4.06 -18.05 10.25
N LEU A 346 4.96 -19.04 10.30
CA LEU A 346 6.23 -18.98 9.55
C LEU A 346 6.00 -18.96 8.03
N LEU A 347 5.03 -19.73 7.54
CA LEU A 347 4.64 -19.68 6.13
C LEU A 347 3.99 -18.33 5.78
N ALA A 348 3.08 -17.84 6.62
CA ALA A 348 2.39 -16.57 6.43
C ALA A 348 3.37 -15.40 6.37
N ILE A 349 4.34 -15.33 7.30
CA ILE A 349 5.33 -14.25 7.29
C ILE A 349 6.28 -14.37 6.09
N ALA A 350 6.59 -15.58 5.61
CA ALA A 350 7.39 -15.76 4.40
C ALA A 350 6.66 -15.23 3.15
N VAL A 351 5.37 -15.57 2.98
CA VAL A 351 4.53 -15.08 1.88
C VAL A 351 4.30 -13.56 1.99
N HIS A 352 4.07 -13.06 3.20
CA HIS A 352 3.91 -11.64 3.46
C HIS A 352 5.21 -10.87 3.11
N THR A 353 6.37 -11.41 3.50
CA THR A 353 7.68 -10.83 3.16
C THR A 353 7.91 -10.86 1.65
N PHE A 354 7.57 -11.96 0.97
CA PHE A 354 7.61 -12.03 -0.49
C PHE A 354 6.74 -10.94 -1.12
N GLY A 355 5.51 -10.75 -0.62
CA GLY A 355 4.61 -9.70 -1.08
C GLY A 355 5.22 -8.30 -0.94
N LEU A 356 5.81 -8.02 0.23
CA LEU A 356 6.44 -6.74 0.55
C LEU A 356 7.68 -6.46 -0.31
N VAL A 357 8.58 -7.45 -0.45
CA VAL A 357 9.78 -7.34 -1.30
C VAL A 357 9.41 -7.17 -2.78
N SER A 358 8.41 -7.92 -3.26
CA SER A 358 7.91 -7.78 -4.64
C SER A 358 7.41 -6.36 -4.91
N ARG A 359 6.72 -5.74 -3.94
CA ARG A 359 6.28 -4.34 -4.04
C ARG A 359 7.44 -3.36 -4.04
N MET A 360 8.46 -3.57 -3.20
CA MET A 360 9.68 -2.74 -3.22
C MET A 360 10.37 -2.80 -4.59
N TYR A 361 10.41 -3.98 -5.22
CA TYR A 361 10.93 -4.15 -6.57
C TYR A 361 10.09 -3.44 -7.64
N LEU A 362 8.76 -3.51 -7.54
CA LEU A 362 7.84 -2.87 -8.49
C LEU A 362 7.77 -1.35 -8.37
N GLN A 363 7.89 -0.81 -7.15
CA GLN A 363 7.83 0.63 -6.87
C GLN A 363 9.19 1.33 -6.91
N GLU A 364 10.30 0.56 -6.90
CA GLU A 364 11.67 1.07 -6.76
C GLU A 364 11.89 1.96 -5.51
N ARG A 365 11.08 1.75 -4.48
CA ARG A 365 11.13 2.54 -3.24
C ARG A 365 11.11 1.64 -2.01
N PRO A 366 11.65 2.12 -0.87
CA PRO A 366 11.55 1.44 0.42
C PRO A 366 10.09 1.15 0.80
N PRO A 367 9.84 0.19 1.71
CA PRO A 367 8.49 -0.10 2.15
C PRO A 367 7.92 1.14 2.86
N VAL A 368 6.61 1.36 2.67
CA VAL A 368 5.84 2.51 3.20
C VAL A 368 5.92 3.76 2.30
N THR A 369 5.12 3.74 1.23
CA THR A 369 4.92 4.88 0.31
C THR A 369 3.51 5.50 0.45
N ASN A 370 2.54 4.76 0.93
CA ASN A 370 1.16 5.20 1.14
C ASN A 370 0.51 4.50 2.34
N LEU A 371 -0.68 4.95 2.74
CA LEU A 371 -1.44 4.40 3.88
C LEU A 371 -1.66 2.88 3.78
N TYR A 372 -1.91 2.38 2.57
CA TYR A 372 -2.06 0.95 2.28
C TYR A 372 -0.78 0.18 2.66
N SER A 373 0.37 0.62 2.15
CA SER A 373 1.67 -0.02 2.41
C SER A 373 2.13 0.12 3.86
N SER A 374 1.74 1.21 4.55
CA SER A 374 1.97 1.39 5.99
C SER A 374 1.26 0.29 6.79
N ALA A 375 -0.01 0.01 6.50
CA ALA A 375 -0.78 -1.01 7.22
C ALA A 375 -0.15 -2.41 7.06
N ILE A 376 0.29 -2.74 5.85
CA ILE A 376 1.00 -4.00 5.55
C ILE A 376 2.31 -4.09 6.35
N PHE A 377 3.14 -3.04 6.32
CA PHE A 377 4.43 -3.02 7.02
C PHE A 377 4.28 -3.14 8.54
N ILE A 378 3.32 -2.42 9.14
CA ILE A 378 3.04 -2.47 10.58
C ILE A 378 2.65 -3.89 11.02
N GLY A 379 1.79 -4.55 10.23
CA GLY A 379 1.41 -5.95 10.44
C GLY A 379 2.60 -6.90 10.40
N TRP A 380 3.42 -6.78 9.34
CA TRP A 380 4.62 -7.57 9.15
C TRP A 380 5.59 -7.43 10.33
N GLY A 381 5.89 -6.20 10.75
CA GLY A 381 6.79 -5.93 11.88
C GLY A 381 6.26 -6.49 13.20
N ALA A 382 4.97 -6.30 13.48
CA ALA A 382 4.36 -6.77 14.71
C ALA A 382 4.30 -8.30 14.79
N VAL A 383 4.06 -8.99 13.66
CA VAL A 383 4.11 -10.45 13.57
C VAL A 383 5.51 -10.98 13.87
N ILE A 384 6.57 -10.35 13.35
CA ILE A 384 7.96 -10.76 13.62
C ILE A 384 8.25 -10.69 15.12
N VAL A 385 7.91 -9.57 15.77
CA VAL A 385 8.13 -9.41 17.21
C VAL A 385 7.28 -10.43 18.00
N ALA A 386 6.03 -10.66 17.61
CA ALA A 386 5.17 -11.67 18.24
C ALA A 386 5.73 -13.10 18.10
N LEU A 387 6.32 -13.44 16.96
CA LEU A 387 6.99 -14.73 16.75
C LEU A 387 8.25 -14.89 17.61
N ILE A 388 9.01 -13.80 17.82
CA ILE A 388 10.15 -13.80 18.76
C ILE A 388 9.66 -14.07 20.18
N LEU A 389 8.57 -13.41 20.61
CA LEU A 389 7.96 -13.68 21.92
C LEU A 389 7.48 -15.13 22.05
N GLU A 390 6.82 -15.68 21.03
CA GLU A 390 6.40 -17.08 21.01
C GLU A 390 7.60 -18.04 21.11
N ARG A 391 8.73 -17.69 20.47
CA ARG A 391 9.96 -18.50 20.51
C ARG A 391 10.59 -18.56 21.91
N ILE A 392 10.41 -17.52 22.71
CA ILE A 392 10.94 -17.38 24.09
C ILE A 392 9.97 -18.04 25.09
N PHE A 393 8.70 -17.63 25.09
CA PHE A 393 7.72 -18.02 26.12
C PHE A 393 6.99 -19.33 25.81
N ARG A 394 6.79 -19.69 24.53
CA ARG A 394 6.18 -20.96 24.08
C ARG A 394 4.79 -21.27 24.63
N ASP A 395 4.06 -20.25 25.05
CA ASP A 395 2.73 -20.38 25.67
C ASP A 395 1.57 -20.30 24.65
N GLY A 396 1.84 -20.14 23.35
CA GLY A 396 0.83 -19.98 22.30
C GLY A 396 0.19 -18.59 22.23
N ILE A 397 0.46 -17.71 23.20
CA ILE A 397 -0.04 -16.33 23.24
C ILE A 397 0.59 -15.50 22.11
N GLY A 398 1.89 -15.67 21.86
CA GLY A 398 2.57 -14.97 20.77
C GLY A 398 2.03 -15.42 19.40
N ALA A 399 1.70 -16.70 19.26
CA ALA A 399 1.04 -17.21 18.06
C ALA A 399 -0.35 -16.61 17.83
N ALA A 400 -1.17 -16.50 18.89
CA ALA A 400 -2.48 -15.85 18.80
C ALA A 400 -2.35 -14.35 18.46
N CYS A 401 -1.43 -13.62 19.10
CA CYS A 401 -1.14 -12.22 18.76
C CYS A 401 -0.71 -12.06 17.30
N ALA A 402 0.23 -12.89 16.83
CA ALA A 402 0.74 -12.83 15.47
C ALA A 402 -0.38 -13.06 14.45
N GLY A 403 -1.21 -14.10 14.64
CA GLY A 403 -2.34 -14.39 13.75
C GLY A 403 -3.38 -13.26 13.75
N ALA A 404 -3.75 -12.75 14.93
CA ALA A 404 -4.75 -11.68 15.04
C ALA A 404 -4.28 -10.37 14.42
N ILE A 405 -3.07 -9.90 14.78
CA ILE A 405 -2.52 -8.65 14.26
C ILE A 405 -2.31 -8.76 12.75
N GLY A 406 -1.63 -9.82 12.29
CA GLY A 406 -1.35 -10.01 10.85
C GLY A 406 -2.62 -10.03 10.00
N PHE A 407 -3.69 -10.67 10.50
CA PHE A 407 -5.00 -10.65 9.85
C PHE A 407 -5.65 -9.25 9.87
N ILE A 408 -5.72 -8.60 11.04
CA ILE A 408 -6.38 -7.28 11.19
C ILE A 408 -5.66 -6.20 10.35
N THR A 409 -4.34 -6.21 10.29
CA THR A 409 -3.60 -5.23 9.48
C THR A 409 -3.79 -5.44 7.99
N LEU A 410 -3.84 -6.70 7.52
CA LEU A 410 -4.07 -7.01 6.11
C LEU A 410 -5.51 -6.73 5.68
N ILE A 411 -6.51 -6.95 6.55
CA ILE A 411 -7.90 -6.60 6.22
C ILE A 411 -8.08 -5.08 6.19
N ILE A 412 -7.41 -4.32 7.07
CA ILE A 412 -7.39 -2.85 6.99
C ILE A 412 -6.74 -2.40 5.67
N ALA A 413 -5.59 -2.98 5.31
CA ALA A 413 -4.95 -2.69 4.03
C ALA A 413 -5.88 -2.99 2.84
N HIS A 414 -6.58 -4.12 2.85
CA HIS A 414 -7.53 -4.47 1.79
C HIS A 414 -8.64 -3.41 1.61
N HIS A 415 -9.18 -2.87 2.70
CA HIS A 415 -10.19 -1.81 2.64
C HIS A 415 -9.61 -0.45 2.22
N LEU A 416 -8.36 -0.15 2.61
CA LEU A 416 -7.66 1.06 2.14
C LEU A 416 -7.31 0.99 0.66
N GLY A 417 -7.11 -0.21 0.12
CA GLY A 417 -6.83 -0.44 -1.30
C GLY A 417 -8.05 -0.28 -2.21
N GLY A 418 -9.26 -0.17 -1.64
CA GLY A 418 -10.53 -0.08 -2.39
C GLY A 418 -10.67 1.12 -3.32
N ASN A 419 -9.76 2.11 -3.25
CA ASN A 419 -9.83 3.35 -4.03
C ASN A 419 -9.03 3.32 -5.34
N GLY A 420 -8.42 2.20 -5.72
CA GLY A 420 -7.72 2.06 -7.00
C GLY A 420 -6.32 1.44 -6.87
N ASP A 421 -5.30 2.11 -7.43
CA ASP A 421 -3.96 1.56 -7.55
C ASP A 421 -3.19 1.59 -6.22
N THR A 422 -3.06 0.43 -5.57
CA THR A 422 -2.28 0.34 -4.32
C THR A 422 -0.79 0.65 -4.52
N LEU A 423 -0.27 0.63 -5.75
CA LEU A 423 1.11 0.91 -6.13
C LEU A 423 1.30 2.35 -6.67
N GLU A 424 0.50 3.31 -6.20
CA GLU A 424 0.61 4.73 -6.53
C GLU A 424 2.01 5.32 -6.31
N MET A 425 2.41 6.23 -7.19
CA MET A 425 3.64 7.03 -7.08
C MET A 425 3.45 8.17 -6.07
N LEU A 426 4.49 8.44 -5.27
CA LEU A 426 4.50 9.53 -4.28
C LEU A 426 4.34 10.90 -4.94
N GLN A 427 3.65 11.84 -4.27
CA GLN A 427 3.66 13.24 -4.67
C GLN A 427 5.08 13.82 -4.57
N ALA A 428 5.46 14.66 -5.55
CA ALA A 428 6.81 15.19 -5.78
C ALA A 428 7.45 15.92 -4.58
N VAL A 429 6.67 16.33 -3.57
CA VAL A 429 7.19 16.96 -2.34
C VAL A 429 7.96 15.96 -1.45
N LEU A 430 7.73 14.65 -1.60
CA LEU A 430 8.38 13.59 -0.80
C LEU A 430 9.66 13.00 -1.45
N ASP A 431 10.20 13.61 -2.52
CA ASP A 431 11.28 12.98 -3.30
C ASP A 431 12.69 13.03 -2.66
N THR A 432 12.86 13.64 -1.49
CA THR A 432 14.13 13.60 -0.74
C THR A 432 14.27 12.28 0.03
N ASN A 433 14.85 11.30 -0.66
CA ASN A 433 14.68 9.87 -0.43
C ASN A 433 15.34 9.28 0.85
N ILE A 434 16.39 9.89 1.41
CA ILE A 434 17.13 9.24 2.51
C ILE A 434 16.48 9.54 3.86
N TRP A 435 16.25 10.82 4.16
CA TRP A 435 15.79 11.26 5.47
C TRP A 435 14.33 10.88 5.70
N LEU A 436 13.49 11.02 4.67
CA LEU A 436 12.09 10.59 4.73
C LEU A 436 11.97 9.07 4.88
N ALA A 437 12.73 8.28 4.11
CA ALA A 437 12.66 6.82 4.19
C ALA A 437 13.09 6.30 5.57
N THR A 438 14.18 6.83 6.14
CA THR A 438 14.62 6.43 7.49
C THR A 438 13.63 6.89 8.56
N HIS A 439 13.11 8.11 8.47
CA HIS A 439 12.13 8.64 9.41
C HIS A 439 10.83 7.84 9.43
N VAL A 440 10.20 7.64 8.27
CA VAL A 440 8.90 6.96 8.16
C VAL A 440 9.02 5.48 8.55
N VAL A 441 10.08 4.79 8.13
CA VAL A 441 10.29 3.38 8.52
C VAL A 441 10.55 3.24 10.02
N ALA A 442 11.31 4.15 10.64
CA ALA A 442 11.55 4.11 12.08
C ALA A 442 10.25 4.32 12.88
N ILE A 443 9.43 5.30 12.51
CA ILE A 443 8.15 5.58 13.18
C ILE A 443 7.17 4.43 13.00
N THR A 444 7.05 3.87 11.79
CA THR A 444 6.13 2.75 11.52
C THR A 444 6.57 1.45 12.20
N THR A 445 7.88 1.26 12.40
CA THR A 445 8.40 0.18 13.26
C THR A 445 7.94 0.36 14.71
N GLY A 446 7.92 1.61 15.21
CA GLY A 446 7.36 1.94 16.52
C GLY A 446 5.86 1.58 16.66
N TYR A 447 5.05 1.86 15.62
CA TYR A 447 3.64 1.47 15.61
C TYR A 447 3.44 -0.05 15.68
N SER A 448 4.35 -0.83 15.10
CA SER A 448 4.31 -2.29 15.19
C SER A 448 4.39 -2.78 16.64
N ALA A 449 5.30 -2.22 17.43
CA ALA A 449 5.43 -2.54 18.86
C ALA A 449 4.20 -2.10 19.66
N MET A 450 3.63 -0.94 19.34
CA MET A 450 2.39 -0.45 19.97
C MET A 450 1.19 -1.39 19.72
N PHE A 451 1.00 -1.82 18.47
CA PHE A 451 -0.05 -2.78 18.10
C PHE A 451 0.10 -4.11 18.85
N LEU A 452 1.33 -4.61 18.97
CA LEU A 452 1.61 -5.84 19.72
C LEU A 452 1.31 -5.68 21.21
N ALA A 453 1.76 -4.60 21.84
CA ALA A 453 1.49 -4.33 23.25
C ALA A 453 -0.01 -4.21 23.54
N GLY A 454 -0.76 -3.51 22.67
CA GLY A 454 -2.21 -3.40 22.76
C GLY A 454 -2.91 -4.76 22.64
N MET A 455 -2.53 -5.58 21.66
CA MET A 455 -3.10 -6.91 21.48
C MET A 455 -2.82 -7.84 22.66
N LEU A 456 -1.59 -7.83 23.19
CA LEU A 456 -1.23 -8.58 24.39
C LEU A 456 -2.09 -8.17 25.58
N ALA A 457 -2.31 -6.87 25.79
CA ALA A 457 -3.18 -6.36 26.85
C ALA A 457 -4.63 -6.86 26.68
N ILE A 458 -5.18 -6.80 25.46
CA ILE A 458 -6.54 -7.30 25.16
C ILE A 458 -6.65 -8.79 25.47
N ILE A 459 -5.73 -9.61 24.97
CA ILE A 459 -5.74 -11.07 25.21
C ILE A 459 -5.62 -11.38 26.70
N TYR A 460 -4.78 -10.65 27.44
CA TYR A 460 -4.63 -10.85 28.87
C TYR A 460 -5.91 -10.49 29.65
N ILE A 461 -6.58 -9.39 29.31
CA ILE A 461 -7.86 -8.99 29.91
C ILE A 461 -8.94 -10.03 29.60
N VAL A 462 -9.09 -10.42 28.34
CA VAL A 462 -10.10 -11.41 27.89
C VAL A 462 -9.88 -12.75 28.60
N ARG A 463 -8.63 -13.21 28.67
CA ARG A 463 -8.27 -14.44 29.40
C ARG A 463 -8.53 -14.31 30.90
N GLY A 464 -8.29 -13.15 31.51
CA GLY A 464 -8.58 -12.91 32.93
C GLY A 464 -10.08 -12.99 33.25
N VAL A 465 -10.93 -12.49 32.36
CA VAL A 465 -12.40 -12.54 32.50
C VAL A 465 -12.92 -13.96 32.25
N LEU A 466 -12.53 -14.59 31.13
CA LEU A 466 -13.02 -15.92 30.74
C LEU A 466 -12.44 -17.04 31.62
N GLY A 467 -11.18 -16.92 32.05
CA GLY A 467 -10.51 -17.93 32.88
C GLY A 467 -11.12 -18.07 34.28
N ARG A 468 -11.71 -16.99 34.83
CA ARG A 468 -12.44 -17.05 36.11
C ARG A 468 -13.87 -17.54 35.97
N SER A 469 -14.52 -17.29 34.82
CA SER A 469 -15.94 -17.58 34.61
C SER A 469 -16.20 -18.94 33.97
N ILE A 470 -15.37 -19.39 33.03
CA ILE A 470 -15.66 -20.59 32.22
C ILE A 470 -14.99 -21.84 32.79
N VAL A 471 -13.73 -21.74 33.25
CA VAL A 471 -12.99 -22.91 33.75
C VAL A 471 -13.53 -23.39 35.10
N GLY A 472 -13.95 -22.48 35.98
CA GLY A 472 -14.63 -22.85 37.23
C GLY A 472 -15.97 -23.53 36.97
N THR A 473 -16.81 -22.92 36.14
CA THR A 473 -18.17 -23.42 35.83
C THR A 473 -18.14 -24.74 35.05
N PHE A 474 -17.19 -24.94 34.13
CA PHE A 474 -17.11 -26.15 33.29
C PHE A 474 -16.43 -27.34 34.01
N LEU A 475 -15.59 -27.10 35.01
CA LEU A 475 -14.95 -28.16 35.83
C LEU A 475 -15.76 -28.52 37.09
N GLY A 476 -16.98 -28.00 37.26
CA GLY A 476 -17.80 -28.24 38.45
C GLY A 476 -17.23 -27.63 39.73
N LEU A 477 -16.23 -26.75 39.61
CA LEU A 477 -15.73 -25.94 40.72
C LEU A 477 -16.59 -24.67 40.75
N GLY A 478 -17.69 -24.77 41.49
CA GLY A 478 -18.64 -23.66 41.70
C GLY A 478 -17.94 -22.37 42.16
N PRO A 479 -18.67 -21.24 42.15
CA PRO A 479 -18.11 -19.93 42.49
C PRO A 479 -17.84 -19.85 44.00
N GLU A 480 -16.80 -20.52 44.48
CA GLU A 480 -16.38 -20.43 45.88
C GLU A 480 -15.56 -19.15 46.07
N GLY A 481 -16.31 -18.07 46.26
CA GLY A 481 -15.91 -17.00 47.16
C GLY A 481 -15.76 -17.54 48.58
N LYS A 482 -14.57 -17.98 48.95
CA LYS A 482 -14.10 -18.01 50.35
C LYS A 482 -12.65 -17.55 50.39
N ARG A 483 -12.47 -16.26 50.66
CA ARG A 483 -11.19 -15.74 51.18
C ARG A 483 -10.91 -16.43 52.51
N ARG A 484 -10.06 -17.45 52.53
CA ARG A 484 -9.39 -17.86 53.78
C ARG A 484 -8.25 -16.88 54.05
N GLY A 485 -8.26 -16.28 55.24
CA GLY A 485 -7.39 -15.17 55.65
C GLY A 485 -5.90 -15.49 55.82
N ILE A 486 -5.41 -16.63 55.33
CA ILE A 486 -4.02 -17.08 55.56
C ILE A 486 -3.09 -16.75 54.37
N ASP A 487 -3.62 -16.43 53.18
CA ASP A 487 -2.79 -16.06 52.01
C ASP A 487 -2.51 -14.54 51.90
N ARG A 488 -2.84 -13.75 52.94
CA ARG A 488 -2.64 -12.30 52.93
C ARG A 488 -1.18 -11.85 53.12
N ALA A 489 -0.24 -12.79 53.24
CA ALA A 489 1.18 -12.48 53.47
C ALA A 489 2.06 -12.47 52.20
N LEU A 490 1.52 -12.77 51.01
CA LEU A 490 2.35 -12.87 49.78
C LEU A 490 1.92 -11.95 48.61
N VAL A 491 1.08 -10.95 48.88
CA VAL A 491 0.68 -9.93 47.87
C VAL A 491 1.17 -8.51 48.21
N ARG A 492 2.02 -8.39 49.23
CA ARG A 492 2.78 -7.16 49.46
C ARG A 492 4.26 -7.44 49.21
N ASN A 493 4.70 -7.12 48.00
CA ASN A 493 6.06 -6.84 47.53
C ASN A 493 6.28 -7.43 46.15
N ASN A 494 5.78 -6.74 45.13
CA ASN A 494 6.44 -6.52 43.83
C ASN A 494 5.48 -5.76 42.91
N PHE A 495 5.15 -4.53 43.31
CA PHE A 495 4.89 -3.51 42.29
C PHE A 495 6.26 -3.04 41.82
N ALA A 496 6.55 -3.22 40.53
CA ALA A 496 7.65 -2.50 39.89
C ALA A 496 7.40 -1.00 40.11
N CYS A 497 8.30 -0.35 40.85
CA CYS A 497 8.31 1.09 41.01
C CYS A 497 8.36 1.75 39.63
N ALA A 498 7.36 2.57 39.33
CA ALA A 498 7.50 3.63 38.35
C ALA A 498 8.59 4.59 38.84
N LEU A 499 9.58 4.84 37.98
CA LEU A 499 10.57 5.89 38.14
C LEU A 499 9.89 7.22 38.45
N GLY A 500 10.28 7.84 39.56
CA GLY A 500 9.96 9.23 39.87
C GLY A 500 8.75 9.43 40.79
N ARG A 501 8.98 9.36 42.10
CA ARG A 501 8.31 10.25 43.06
C ARG A 501 9.13 10.42 44.32
N PHE A 502 9.63 11.64 44.50
CA PHE A 502 10.08 12.16 45.79
C PHE A 502 8.86 12.40 46.68
N ARG A 503 8.76 11.68 47.80
CA ARG A 503 8.26 12.17 49.10
C ARG A 503 8.28 11.04 50.12
N SER A 504 9.11 11.18 51.14
CA SER A 504 8.99 10.47 52.41
C SER A 504 8.04 11.25 53.31
N PRO A 505 7.11 10.61 54.05
CA PRO A 505 6.64 11.13 55.33
C PRO A 505 7.50 10.50 56.43
N ALA A 506 8.39 11.31 57.00
CA ALA A 506 9.14 10.94 58.20
C ALA A 506 8.19 10.93 59.41
N TRP A 507 8.22 9.84 60.17
CA TRP A 507 7.82 9.82 61.58
C TRP A 507 9.08 9.89 62.47
N SER A 508 8.89 10.42 63.67
CA SER A 508 9.87 11.03 64.56
C SER A 508 10.36 10.12 65.70
N HIS A 509 11.66 10.30 66.03
CA HIS A 509 12.35 10.11 67.35
C HIS A 509 12.50 8.66 67.87
N ASP A 510 13.60 8.21 68.51
CA ASP A 510 14.77 8.90 69.09
C ASP A 510 15.97 7.92 69.28
N HIS A 511 17.15 8.51 69.48
CA HIS A 511 18.42 7.98 70.03
C HIS A 511 19.34 7.04 69.22
N GLY A 512 20.53 7.57 68.89
CA GLY A 512 21.79 6.97 69.37
C GLY A 512 22.72 6.32 68.32
N ASP A 513 23.68 7.10 67.84
CA ASP A 513 25.05 6.74 67.41
C ASP A 513 25.34 5.64 66.36
N LEU A 514 25.83 6.14 65.22
CA LEU A 514 26.99 5.69 64.43
C LEU A 514 27.51 4.25 64.63
N ARG A 515 27.47 3.45 63.55
CA ARG A 515 28.63 2.68 63.08
C ARG A 515 28.53 2.32 61.60
N GLN A 516 29.63 2.60 60.91
CA GLN A 516 29.94 2.20 59.54
C GLN A 516 30.59 0.80 59.54
N CYS A 517 30.50 0.15 58.37
CA CYS A 517 31.22 -1.04 57.90
C CYS A 517 30.71 -2.43 58.30
N GLY A 518 30.51 -3.24 57.25
CA GLY A 518 30.44 -4.69 57.31
C GLY A 518 29.74 -5.27 56.08
N ASP A 519 30.48 -5.46 54.98
CA ASP A 519 30.07 -6.38 53.91
C ASP A 519 29.89 -7.78 54.50
N GLU A 520 28.66 -8.27 54.58
CA GLU A 520 28.38 -9.69 54.77
C GLU A 520 27.41 -10.20 53.71
N PHE A 521 27.91 -11.16 52.95
CA PHE A 521 27.20 -11.97 51.97
C PHE A 521 26.12 -12.82 52.66
N PHE A 522 24.84 -12.54 52.38
CA PHE A 522 23.77 -13.47 52.74
C PHE A 522 23.58 -14.55 51.67
N MET A 523 24.04 -15.75 52.01
CA MET A 523 23.76 -17.00 51.33
C MET A 523 22.32 -17.44 51.65
N VAL A 524 21.43 -17.45 50.65
CA VAL A 524 20.09 -18.06 50.79
C VAL A 524 20.08 -19.40 50.05
N ARG A 525 20.11 -20.48 50.84
CA ARG A 525 19.98 -21.87 50.40
C ARG A 525 18.51 -22.18 50.13
N CYS A 526 18.14 -22.45 48.89
CA CYS A 526 16.89 -23.15 48.55
C CYS A 526 17.19 -24.63 48.30
N GLN A 527 16.70 -25.50 49.19
CA GLN A 527 16.73 -26.95 49.01
C GLN A 527 15.38 -27.47 48.52
N HIS A 528 15.48 -28.46 47.62
CA HIS A 528 14.46 -29.35 47.02
C HIS A 528 13.71 -28.83 45.77
N ALA A 529 13.68 -29.53 44.64
CA ALA A 529 14.41 -30.69 44.11
C ALA A 529 14.01 -30.87 42.62
N ARG A 530 14.95 -31.26 41.75
CA ARG A 530 14.88 -32.42 40.81
C ARG A 530 15.74 -32.23 39.54
N ARG A 531 16.87 -32.96 39.53
CA ARG A 531 17.57 -33.60 38.41
C ARG A 531 17.73 -32.78 37.10
N TRP A 532 18.92 -32.20 36.90
CA TRP A 532 19.88 -32.34 35.77
C TRP A 532 21.08 -31.38 36.04
N PRO A 533 22.34 -31.73 35.67
CA PRO A 533 23.50 -30.91 36.04
C PRO A 533 23.63 -29.67 35.16
N ALA A 534 23.81 -28.51 35.79
CA ALA A 534 24.07 -27.24 35.13
C ALA A 534 25.55 -27.17 34.69
N LEU A 535 25.77 -26.94 33.38
CA LEU A 535 27.06 -26.50 32.85
C LEU A 535 27.29 -25.05 33.29
N LEU A 536 28.23 -24.88 34.21
CA LEU A 536 28.73 -23.60 34.69
C LEU A 536 29.67 -23.03 33.62
N ARG A 537 29.28 -21.93 32.95
CA ARG A 537 30.19 -21.15 32.10
C ARG A 537 30.42 -19.80 32.77
N ILE A 538 31.52 -19.70 33.51
CA ILE A 538 32.03 -18.46 34.10
C ILE A 538 32.78 -17.72 32.99
N HIS A 539 32.42 -16.46 32.73
CA HIS A 539 33.34 -15.51 32.13
C HIS A 539 33.44 -14.30 33.07
N ALA A 540 34.58 -14.20 33.73
CA ALA A 540 35.11 -12.98 34.30
C ALA A 540 36.58 -12.94 33.88
N GLU A 541 36.95 -11.93 33.09
CA GLU A 541 38.31 -11.43 33.09
C GLU A 541 38.21 -9.90 33.22
N GLY A 542 38.58 -9.42 34.39
CA GLY A 542 39.27 -8.16 34.54
C GLY A 542 40.65 -8.48 35.10
N PHE A 543 41.71 -7.97 34.48
CA PHE A 543 43.04 -7.99 35.05
C PHE A 543 43.44 -6.55 35.42
N SER A 544 43.73 -6.37 36.70
CA SER A 544 44.46 -5.22 37.25
C SER A 544 45.83 -5.73 37.67
N LEU A 545 46.90 -4.98 37.38
CA LEU A 545 48.13 -5.08 38.14
C LEU A 545 48.92 -3.77 38.14
N ALA A 546 49.35 -3.41 39.33
CA ALA A 546 49.89 -2.14 39.79
C ALA A 546 51.40 -1.98 39.56
N ARG A 547 51.91 -0.73 39.66
CA ARG A 547 53.12 -0.39 40.45
C ARG A 547 53.35 1.12 40.63
N TRP A 548 53.43 1.53 41.90
CA TRP A 548 54.39 2.44 42.55
C TRP A 548 55.16 3.50 41.72
N PHE A 549 55.06 4.80 42.09
CA PHE A 549 56.01 5.50 42.98
C PHE A 549 55.69 7.01 43.20
N HIS A 550 56.04 7.49 44.41
CA HIS A 550 56.30 8.87 44.90
C HIS A 550 55.16 9.80 45.41
N HIS A 551 55.00 9.77 46.75
CA HIS A 551 55.25 10.86 47.74
C HIS A 551 55.64 12.26 47.18
N GLN A 552 55.24 13.43 47.71
CA GLN A 552 54.93 13.86 49.09
C GLN A 552 54.29 15.29 49.07
N PRO A 553 54.00 16.01 50.19
CA PRO A 553 52.66 16.54 50.49
C PRO A 553 52.62 18.06 50.82
N ALA A 554 51.45 18.56 51.24
CA ALA A 554 51.21 19.49 52.38
C ALA A 554 50.03 20.44 52.10
N ARG A 555 48.91 20.31 52.84
CA ARG A 555 48.43 21.18 53.97
C ARG A 555 47.89 22.54 53.48
N ALA A 556 46.75 23.10 53.90
CA ALA A 556 45.88 22.98 55.08
C ALA A 556 44.48 23.54 54.70
N HIS A 557 43.35 22.93 55.08
CA HIS A 557 42.41 23.40 56.14
C HIS A 557 41.78 24.79 55.85
N VAL A 558 40.46 24.99 55.69
CA VAL A 558 39.35 24.79 56.66
C VAL A 558 37.96 24.98 56.00
N ARG A 559 36.99 24.15 56.43
CA ARG A 559 35.50 24.26 56.57
C ARG A 559 34.69 25.14 55.59
N SER A 560 33.80 24.56 54.78
CA SER A 560 32.41 24.10 55.05
C SER A 560 31.37 25.13 54.61
N VAL A 561 30.41 24.73 53.77
CA VAL A 561 28.94 24.87 53.97
C VAL A 561 28.21 24.58 52.65
N ASN A 562 27.33 23.58 52.72
CA ASN A 562 26.09 23.33 51.99
C ASN A 562 26.01 23.51 50.47
N ALA A 563 25.90 22.36 49.81
CA ALA A 563 25.28 22.17 48.51
C ALA A 563 23.76 22.45 48.58
N SER A 564 23.41 23.72 48.57
CA SER A 564 22.08 24.23 48.20
C SER A 564 22.27 25.59 47.52
N GLY A 565 23.03 25.58 46.43
CA GLY A 565 23.43 26.77 45.69
C GLY A 565 24.08 26.51 44.32
N ALA A 566 23.92 25.31 43.74
CA ALA A 566 24.59 24.93 42.49
C ALA A 566 23.61 24.61 41.33
N VAL A 567 22.39 25.15 41.36
CA VAL A 567 21.44 25.12 40.21
C VAL A 567 20.80 26.50 39.98
N ALA A 568 21.49 27.58 40.36
CA ALA A 568 21.06 28.96 40.08
C ALA A 568 22.16 29.79 39.37
N LYS A 569 23.13 29.13 38.73
CA LYS A 569 24.24 29.78 38.02
C LYS A 569 24.58 29.15 36.66
N PHE A 570 23.59 28.57 35.99
CA PHE A 570 23.65 28.19 34.58
C PHE A 570 22.44 28.69 33.76
N SER A 571 21.60 29.56 34.35
CA SER A 571 20.43 30.18 33.69
C SER A 571 20.56 31.71 33.57
N ARG A 572 21.77 32.26 33.70
CA ARG A 572 22.02 33.71 33.60
C ARG A 572 23.07 34.13 32.56
N ASP A 573 23.62 33.20 31.77
CA ASP A 573 24.61 33.52 30.72
C ASP A 573 24.09 33.32 29.27
N THR A 574 22.78 33.18 29.07
CA THR A 574 22.18 33.12 27.72
C THR A 574 20.95 34.02 27.54
N ARG A 575 20.75 34.99 28.43
CA ARG A 575 19.70 36.01 28.29
C ARG A 575 20.17 37.44 28.03
N ASP A 576 21.48 37.69 28.00
CA ASP A 576 22.05 39.02 27.70
C ASP A 576 22.67 39.13 26.29
N ALA A 577 22.33 38.21 25.38
CA ALA A 577 22.80 38.24 23.97
C ALA A 577 21.73 38.64 22.95
N PHE A 578 20.54 39.07 23.38
CA PHE A 578 19.44 39.52 22.52
C PHE A 578 18.78 40.75 23.13
N ASP A 579 19.49 41.89 23.17
CA ASP A 579 18.85 43.21 23.21
C ASP A 579 19.88 44.33 23.02
N LYS A 580 20.28 44.63 21.77
CA LYS A 580 20.71 45.97 21.35
C LYS A 580 20.40 46.22 19.86
N PRO A 581 19.83 47.39 19.50
CA PRO A 581 19.48 47.74 18.14
C PRO A 581 20.70 48.23 17.35
N VAL A 582 20.77 47.87 16.07
CA VAL A 582 21.74 48.44 15.11
C VAL A 582 20.95 48.98 13.92
N ASP A 583 20.96 50.31 13.80
CA ASP A 583 20.47 51.05 12.63
C ASP A 583 21.34 50.74 11.41
N PHE A 584 20.73 50.42 10.26
CA PHE A 584 21.38 50.65 8.96
C PHE A 584 20.34 50.90 7.84
N VAL A 585 20.62 51.99 7.12
CA VAL A 585 19.84 52.71 6.10
C VAL A 585 19.85 51.97 4.74
N PRO A 586 18.77 51.99 3.94
CA PRO A 586 18.73 51.37 2.61
C PRO A 586 19.29 52.31 1.52
N PRO A 587 19.96 51.82 0.47
CA PRO A 587 20.27 52.65 -0.69
C PRO A 587 19.23 52.48 -1.80
N GLU A 588 18.77 53.64 -2.26
CA GLU A 588 18.00 53.89 -3.47
C GLU A 588 18.83 53.74 -4.76
N LEU A 589 18.09 53.61 -5.86
CA LEU A 589 18.46 53.64 -7.28
C LEU A 589 19.66 54.53 -7.68
N ALA A 590 20.50 54.04 -8.60
CA ALA A 590 21.18 54.88 -9.57
C ALA A 590 21.44 54.16 -10.90
N VAL A 591 20.77 54.65 -11.94
CA VAL A 591 21.09 54.53 -13.36
C VAL A 591 22.45 55.14 -13.66
N ARG A 592 23.29 54.50 -14.48
CA ARG A 592 24.23 55.18 -15.40
C ARG A 592 24.68 54.28 -16.55
N THR A 593 24.20 54.66 -17.71
CA THR A 593 24.73 54.50 -19.08
C THR A 593 26.23 54.82 -19.21
N THR A 594 26.96 54.06 -20.06
CA THR A 594 27.69 54.44 -21.31
C THR A 594 29.08 53.80 -21.52
N ALA A 595 29.36 53.58 -22.82
CA ALA A 595 30.58 53.18 -23.56
C ALA A 595 30.64 51.68 -23.92
N GLU A 596 30.55 51.25 -25.18
CA GLU A 596 30.54 51.89 -26.52
C GLU A 596 29.52 51.23 -27.45
#